data_AF-A0A432Y418-F1
#
_entry.id   AF-A0A432Y418-F1
#
_cell.length_a   1.000
_cell.length_b   1.000
_cell.length_c   1.000
_cell.angle_alpha   90.00
_cell.angle_beta   90.00
_cell.angle_gamma   90.00
#
_symmetry.space_group_name_H-M   'P 1'
#
loop_
_entity.id
_entity.type
_entity.pdbx_description
1 polymer ?
#
loop_
_entity_poly.entity_id
_entity_poly.type
_entity_poly.pdbx_seq_one_letter_code
_entity_poly.pdbx_strand_id
1 'polypeptide(L)'
;MFEQIPHEEQVQWLADAIEDEAGAKAELQRMIDLYKAEDIDGMYGMFTEMEEYAEYKEVLLDQRNFTWQDTLDEELQADGSEFIAVGAGHLGGKAGMINLLRERGYTVEPVSN
;
A
#
# COMPACT_ATOMS: atom_id res chain seq x y z
N MET A 1 13.42 -1.64 4.75
CA MET A 1 12.66 -1.34 3.50
C MET A 1 13.39 -0.26 2.72
N PHE A 2 13.34 1.02 3.11
CA PHE A 2 14.02 2.10 2.36
C PHE A 2 15.55 1.97 2.29
N GLU A 3 16.19 1.29 3.24
CA GLU A 3 17.62 0.96 3.17
C GLU A 3 17.97 0.00 2.02
N GLN A 4 16.97 -0.68 1.42
CA GLN A 4 17.14 -1.57 0.28
C GLN A 4 17.05 -0.82 -1.05
N ILE A 5 16.65 0.46 -1.03
CA ILE A 5 16.58 1.34 -2.20
C ILE A 5 17.85 2.19 -2.22
N PRO A 6 18.58 2.27 -3.35
CA PRO A 6 19.79 3.08 -3.44
C PRO A 6 19.55 4.52 -2.97
N HIS A 7 20.45 5.03 -2.12
CA HIS A 7 20.33 6.40 -1.59
C HIS A 7 20.35 7.45 -2.70
N GLU A 8 21.08 7.21 -3.78
CA GLU A 8 21.13 8.10 -4.94
C GLU A 8 19.75 8.27 -5.59
N GLU A 9 18.98 7.19 -5.71
CA GLU A 9 17.62 7.24 -6.23
C GLU A 9 16.66 7.97 -5.29
N GLN A 10 16.76 7.73 -3.98
CA GLN A 10 15.95 8.46 -2.99
C GLN A 10 16.22 9.98 -3.04
N VAL A 11 17.48 10.38 -3.25
CA VAL A 11 17.85 11.80 -3.43
C VAL A 11 17.32 12.33 -4.76
N GLN A 12 17.38 11.53 -5.82
CA GLN A 12 16.85 11.92 -7.13
C GLN A 12 15.35 12.15 -7.09
N TRP A 13 14.56 11.23 -6.49
CA TRP A 13 13.12 11.40 -6.33
C TRP A 13 12.75 12.67 -5.56
N LEU A 14 13.52 13.00 -4.52
CA LEU A 14 13.33 14.25 -3.79
C LEU A 14 13.66 15.48 -4.65
N ALA A 15 14.73 15.42 -5.44
CA ALA A 15 15.09 16.49 -6.36
C ALA A 15 14.02 16.69 -7.44
N ASP A 16 13.56 15.61 -8.06
CA ASP A 16 12.50 15.61 -9.08
C ASP A 16 11.20 16.22 -8.54
N ALA A 17 10.80 15.87 -7.31
CA ALA A 17 9.62 16.44 -6.66
C ALA A 17 9.76 17.94 -6.37
N ILE A 18 10.98 18.45 -6.16
CA ILE A 18 11.25 19.88 -5.96
C ILE A 18 11.29 20.62 -7.31
N GLU A 19 11.89 20.00 -8.32
CA GLU A 19 12.01 20.57 -9.67
C GLU A 19 10.65 20.64 -10.38
N ASP A 20 9.79 19.63 -10.22
CA ASP A 20 8.42 19.60 -10.71
C ASP A 20 7.38 19.64 -9.57
N GLU A 21 7.34 20.77 -8.86
CA GLU A 21 6.38 21.00 -7.79
C GLU A 21 4.92 20.85 -8.27
N ALA A 22 4.63 21.21 -9.54
CA ALA A 22 3.28 21.13 -10.10
C ALA A 22 2.86 19.69 -10.33
N GLY A 23 3.74 18.85 -10.90
CA GLY A 23 3.54 17.41 -11.05
C GLY A 23 3.36 16.71 -9.70
N ALA A 24 4.26 16.97 -8.76
CA ALA A 24 4.17 16.40 -7.40
C ALA A 24 2.85 16.76 -6.69
N LYS A 25 2.37 18.00 -6.84
CA LYS A 25 1.06 18.41 -6.32
C LYS A 25 -0.10 17.72 -7.01
N ALA A 26 -0.03 17.54 -8.33
CA ALA A 26 -1.06 16.84 -9.09
C ALA A 26 -1.15 15.36 -8.70
N GLU A 27 0.00 14.71 -8.48
CA GLU A 27 0.09 13.33 -8.01
C GLU A 27 -0.51 13.17 -6.61
N LEU A 28 -0.14 14.05 -5.67
CA LEU A 28 -0.72 14.07 -4.33
C LEU A 28 -2.24 14.28 -4.38
N GLN A 29 -2.72 15.19 -5.24
CA GLN A 29 -4.15 15.42 -5.40
C GLN A 29 -4.87 14.17 -5.94
N ARG A 30 -4.28 13.48 -6.92
CA ARG A 30 -4.80 12.20 -7.44
C ARG A 30 -4.91 11.16 -6.33
N MET A 31 -3.89 11.03 -5.49
CA MET A 31 -3.92 10.12 -4.33
C MET A 31 -5.06 10.46 -3.36
N ILE A 32 -5.25 11.75 -3.05
CA ILE A 32 -6.33 12.21 -2.17
C ILE A 32 -7.70 11.88 -2.77
N ASP A 33 -7.88 12.09 -4.08
CA ASP A 33 -9.14 11.85 -4.76
C ASP A 33 -9.50 10.36 -4.77
N LEU A 34 -8.53 9.49 -5.06
CA LEU A 34 -8.69 8.04 -4.99
C LEU A 34 -9.03 7.56 -3.59
N TYR A 35 -8.32 8.08 -2.57
CA TYR A 35 -8.59 7.75 -1.17
C TYR A 35 -10.01 8.13 -0.76
N LYS A 36 -10.46 9.35 -1.12
CA LYS A 36 -11.83 9.82 -0.81
C LYS A 36 -12.91 9.07 -1.59
N ALA A 37 -12.59 8.56 -2.76
CA ALA A 37 -13.48 7.73 -3.57
C ALA A 37 -13.54 6.27 -3.08
N GLU A 38 -12.78 5.91 -2.05
CA GLU A 38 -12.62 4.53 -1.56
C GLU A 38 -12.10 3.57 -2.67
N ASP A 39 -11.36 4.11 -3.64
CA ASP A 39 -10.86 3.38 -4.80
C ASP A 39 -9.55 2.65 -4.45
N ILE A 40 -9.70 1.47 -3.83
CA ILE A 40 -8.59 0.62 -3.40
C ILE A 40 -7.73 0.18 -4.59
N ASP A 41 -8.35 -0.13 -5.73
CA ASP A 41 -7.63 -0.59 -6.92
C ASP A 41 -6.84 0.55 -7.56
N GLY A 42 -7.40 1.76 -7.61
CA GLY A 42 -6.69 2.96 -8.06
C GLY A 42 -5.54 3.34 -7.12
N MET A 43 -5.73 3.24 -5.80
CA MET A 43 -4.67 3.47 -4.81
C MET A 43 -3.51 2.48 -4.97
N TYR A 44 -3.81 1.19 -5.22
CA TYR A 44 -2.80 0.19 -5.55
C TYR A 44 -2.14 0.47 -6.91
N GLY A 45 -2.95 0.89 -7.90
CA GLY A 45 -2.52 1.23 -9.25
C GLY A 45 -1.40 2.28 -9.28
N MET A 46 -1.46 3.29 -8.41
CA MET A 46 -0.41 4.32 -8.32
C MET A 46 0.99 3.75 -8.09
N PHE A 47 1.12 2.66 -7.31
CA PHE A 47 2.42 1.99 -7.07
C PHE A 47 2.88 1.12 -8.23
N THR A 48 1.96 0.71 -9.11
CA THR A 48 2.28 -0.16 -10.26
C THR A 48 2.41 0.60 -11.58
N GLU A 49 1.80 1.78 -11.68
CA GLU A 49 1.78 2.62 -12.89
C GLU A 49 3.00 3.54 -12.98
N MET A 50 3.59 3.91 -11.86
CA MET A 50 4.81 4.71 -11.80
C MET A 50 6.02 3.79 -11.90
N GLU A 51 6.85 4.01 -12.92
CA GLU A 51 7.99 3.15 -13.24
C GLU A 51 8.99 3.11 -12.07
N GLU A 52 9.15 4.24 -11.39
CA GLU A 52 9.97 4.41 -10.19
C GLU A 52 9.49 3.52 -9.05
N TYR A 53 8.18 3.37 -8.86
CA TYR A 53 7.63 2.55 -7.77
C TYR A 53 7.40 1.09 -8.16
N ALA A 54 7.22 0.80 -9.45
CA ALA A 54 6.95 -0.54 -9.94
C ALA A 54 8.12 -1.49 -9.63
N GLU A 55 9.36 -1.05 -9.79
CA GLU A 55 10.56 -1.83 -9.45
C GLU A 55 10.65 -2.12 -7.95
N TYR A 56 10.19 -1.19 -7.11
CA TYR A 56 10.25 -1.31 -5.66
C TYR A 56 8.97 -1.83 -5.01
N LYS A 57 7.93 -2.08 -5.80
CA LYS A 57 6.61 -2.54 -5.33
C LYS A 57 6.72 -3.76 -4.42
N GLU A 58 7.56 -4.72 -4.77
CA GLU A 58 7.75 -5.94 -3.98
C GLU A 58 8.24 -5.61 -2.55
N VAL A 59 9.21 -4.71 -2.45
CA VAL A 59 9.80 -4.29 -1.16
C VAL A 59 8.90 -3.30 -0.41
N LEU A 60 8.23 -2.40 -1.13
CA LEU A 60 7.39 -1.34 -0.56
C LEU A 60 6.01 -1.83 -0.11
N LEU A 61 5.46 -2.87 -0.75
CA LEU A 61 4.12 -3.39 -0.50
C LEU A 61 4.10 -4.90 -0.25
N ASP A 62 4.47 -5.73 -1.23
CA ASP A 62 4.12 -7.16 -1.21
C ASP A 62 4.78 -7.90 -0.05
N GLN A 63 6.09 -7.74 0.12
CA GLN A 63 6.84 -8.38 1.20
C GLN A 63 6.32 -7.94 2.57
N ARG A 64 5.88 -6.68 2.70
CA ARG A 64 5.29 -6.16 3.93
C ARG A 64 3.92 -6.75 4.21
N ASN A 65 3.10 -6.92 3.17
CA ASN A 65 1.80 -7.57 3.30
C ASN A 65 1.96 -9.03 3.71
N PHE A 66 2.94 -9.76 3.15
CA PHE A 66 3.23 -11.12 3.58
C PHE A 66 3.69 -11.17 5.03
N THR A 67 4.61 -10.29 5.45
CA THR A 67 5.06 -10.23 6.86
C THR A 67 3.93 -9.87 7.83
N TRP A 68 3.06 -8.93 7.46
CA TRP A 68 1.88 -8.62 8.26
C TRP A 68 0.94 -9.81 8.37
N GLN A 69 0.74 -10.52 7.28
CA GLN A 69 -0.16 -11.64 7.25
C GLN A 69 0.32 -12.77 8.18
N ASP A 70 1.63 -13.02 8.26
CA ASP A 70 2.17 -13.98 9.24
C ASP A 70 1.89 -13.54 10.69
N THR A 71 1.96 -12.23 10.97
CA THR A 71 1.64 -11.68 12.30
C THR A 71 0.13 -11.81 12.60
N LEU A 72 -0.71 -11.51 11.61
CA LEU A 72 -2.17 -11.58 11.75
C LEU A 72 -2.65 -13.02 11.95
N ASP A 73 -1.96 -14.00 11.35
CA ASP A 73 -2.30 -15.42 11.54
C ASP A 73 -2.18 -15.84 13.00
N GLU A 74 -1.26 -15.22 13.76
CA GLU A 74 -1.07 -15.47 15.20
C GLU A 74 -2.04 -14.66 16.05
N GLU A 75 -2.16 -13.35 15.82
CA GLU A 75 -2.99 -12.45 16.63
C GLU A 75 -4.49 -12.80 16.51
N LEU A 76 -4.97 -13.04 15.29
CA LEU A 76 -6.40 -13.32 15.02
C LEU A 76 -6.89 -14.69 15.55
N GLN A 77 -6.03 -15.49 16.20
CA GLN A 77 -6.45 -16.72 16.90
C GLN A 77 -6.98 -16.45 18.31
N ALA A 78 -6.71 -15.26 18.87
CA ALA A 78 -7.16 -14.91 20.20
C ALA A 78 -8.67 -14.63 20.23
N ASP A 79 -9.31 -14.97 21.36
CA ASP A 79 -10.71 -14.60 21.60
C ASP A 79 -10.83 -13.07 21.73
N GLY A 80 -11.61 -12.42 20.87
CA GLY A 80 -11.87 -11.00 20.97
C GLY A 80 -12.16 -10.31 19.64
N SER A 81 -12.06 -8.99 19.65
CA SER A 81 -12.09 -8.16 18.45
C SER A 81 -10.88 -7.25 18.44
N GLU A 82 -10.21 -7.19 17.31
CA GLU A 82 -9.01 -6.38 17.12
C GLU A 82 -9.28 -5.25 16.13
N PHE A 83 -8.52 -4.16 16.29
CA PHE A 83 -8.50 -3.05 15.35
C PHE A 83 -7.11 -2.93 14.75
N ILE A 84 -7.03 -3.12 13.43
CA ILE A 84 -5.78 -3.09 12.67
C ILE A 84 -5.84 -1.90 11.72
N ALA A 85 -4.88 -0.98 11.83
CA ALA A 85 -4.77 0.20 10.98
C ALA A 85 -3.60 0.05 10.00
N VAL A 86 -3.91 0.21 8.71
CA VAL A 86 -2.92 0.11 7.62
C VAL A 86 -3.11 1.23 6.62
N GLY A 87 -2.08 1.53 5.84
CA GLY A 87 -2.21 2.45 4.70
C GLY A 87 -3.08 1.83 3.60
N ALA A 88 -3.92 2.64 2.95
CA ALA A 88 -4.88 2.15 1.94
C ALA A 88 -4.23 1.39 0.77
N GLY A 89 -2.99 1.74 0.38
CA GLY A 89 -2.24 1.02 -0.66
C GLY A 89 -1.96 -0.45 -0.34
N HIS A 90 -2.04 -0.87 0.92
CA HIS A 90 -1.86 -2.26 1.33
C HIS A 90 -3.07 -3.16 1.06
N LEU A 91 -4.23 -2.58 0.77
CA LEU A 91 -5.48 -3.33 0.66
C LEU A 91 -5.67 -3.98 -0.72
N GLY A 92 -5.19 -3.32 -1.78
CA GLY A 92 -5.43 -3.70 -3.17
C GLY A 92 -4.39 -4.66 -3.76
N GLY A 93 -4.69 -5.19 -4.94
CA GLY A 93 -3.82 -6.10 -5.68
C GLY A 93 -3.79 -7.54 -5.14
N LYS A 94 -3.11 -8.44 -5.87
CA LYS A 94 -3.08 -9.88 -5.53
C LYS A 94 -2.44 -10.15 -4.16
N ALA A 95 -1.36 -9.46 -3.84
CA ALA A 95 -0.71 -9.52 -2.54
C ALA A 95 -1.33 -8.52 -1.53
N GLY A 96 -2.48 -7.92 -1.83
CA GLY A 96 -3.21 -7.02 -0.94
C GLY A 96 -3.80 -7.76 0.26
N MET A 97 -3.82 -7.13 1.43
CA MET A 97 -4.27 -7.78 2.68
C MET A 97 -5.69 -8.35 2.60
N ILE A 98 -6.60 -7.69 1.88
CA ILE A 98 -7.98 -8.18 1.70
C ILE A 98 -7.97 -9.55 1.02
N ASN A 99 -7.13 -9.72 -0.01
CA ASN A 99 -7.03 -10.97 -0.73
C ASN A 99 -6.31 -12.03 0.10
N LEU A 100 -5.22 -11.68 0.79
CA LEU A 100 -4.48 -12.60 1.66
C LEU A 100 -5.34 -13.15 2.82
N LEU A 101 -6.17 -12.30 3.43
CA LEU A 101 -7.11 -12.73 4.47
C LEU A 101 -8.15 -13.70 3.91
N ARG A 102 -8.72 -13.41 2.72
CA ARG A 102 -9.67 -14.30 2.06
C ARG A 102 -9.04 -15.65 1.70
N GLU A 103 -7.81 -15.67 1.24
CA GLU A 103 -7.05 -16.90 0.92
C GLU A 103 -6.84 -17.78 2.16
N ARG A 104 -6.79 -17.18 3.35
CA ARG A 104 -6.70 -17.88 4.64
C ARG A 104 -8.05 -18.32 5.21
N GLY A 105 -9.13 -18.11 4.47
CA GLY A 105 -10.48 -18.53 4.86
C GLY A 105 -11.22 -17.52 5.74
N TYR A 106 -10.68 -16.32 5.95
CA TYR A 106 -11.42 -15.26 6.64
C TYR A 106 -12.53 -14.70 5.74
N THR A 107 -13.66 -14.36 6.36
CA THR A 107 -14.71 -13.57 5.70
C THR A 107 -14.36 -12.10 5.86
N VAL A 108 -14.22 -11.39 4.75
CA VAL A 108 -13.85 -9.97 4.73
C VAL A 108 -14.99 -9.17 4.11
N GLU A 109 -15.65 -8.36 4.93
CA GLU A 109 -16.80 -7.54 4.56
C GLU A 109 -16.47 -6.05 4.73
N PRO A 110 -16.80 -5.20 3.75
CA PRO A 110 -16.67 -3.76 3.92
C PRO A 110 -17.68 -3.27 4.98
N VAL A 111 -17.23 -2.35 5.83
CA VAL A 111 -18.13 -1.62 6.73
C VAL A 111 -18.61 -0.38 5.98
N SER A 112 -19.92 -0.27 5.80
CA SER A 112 -20.52 0.88 5.11
C SER A 112 -20.40 2.14 5.97
N ASN A 113 -20.09 3.27 5.34
CA ASN A 113 -20.13 4.60 5.95
C ASN A 113 -21.56 5.16 6.08
#